data_AF-A0A0F9D1X8-F1
#
_entry.id   AF-A0A0F9D1X8-F1
#
_cell.length_a   1.000
_cell.length_b   1.000
_cell.length_c   1.000
_cell.angle_alpha   90.00
_cell.angle_beta   90.00
_cell.angle_gamma   90.00
#
_symmetry.space_group_name_H-M   'P 1'
#
loop_
_entity.id
_entity.type
_entity.pdbx_description
1 polymer ?
#
loop_
_entity_poly.entity_id
_entity_poly.type
_entity_poly.pdbx_seq_one_letter_code
_entity_poly.pdbx_strand_id
1 'polypeptide(L)'
;NVKGLLELPPYSRAYIGNCVVLAATHDRRGLISYVTNARTLLGKVPLSRHQTKIFPAVGCTMVGFGYDRLSFNTQALKASSTAPLNDDRSLVIEGRNVLSVYALQGTEKVKLFNPEGVVVLGNAPPANPEVGQGVPIDPFHHLPTVAATARDLGTLNGGRLAILRDKKILEDSIERLHLGSQDLRTQAAAVPEADVARQVGTEASAAAFARRAYAPLHSVLNDLVVAVVLLLLLAIPFAYSIERLLVGTPHIYRQIGWFVIFFLMTFGVLYIVNPAFRIAATPIVIFLAFGIILLSVVVMFIMTRKLETEVRRIQGLGSTVHSADVSRLSTMMAAVHMGISTMRRRPIRTLLTAVTVVLLTFTILTFASFASGWGNRRTEVGPMSGPPRLMIRHPFWTRIHEEIYEVVDGYLIGQAQVVPRYWVAQSASEVAGYRSANRVMKILVTDGKGERMVSVAALVGLDIR
;
A
#
# COMPACT_ATOMS: atom_id res chain seq x y z
N ASN A 1 12.24 23.18 25.78
CA ASN A 1 11.59 23.74 24.58
C ASN A 1 12.56 24.61 23.77
N VAL A 2 13.81 24.17 23.57
CA VAL A 2 14.81 24.97 22.85
C VAL A 2 14.82 24.51 21.39
N LYS A 3 14.12 25.24 20.53
CA LYS A 3 14.26 25.16 19.07
C LYS A 3 15.24 26.25 18.68
N GLY A 4 16.37 25.89 18.09
CA GLY A 4 17.28 26.87 17.50
C GLY A 4 16.73 27.32 16.14
N LEU A 5 16.99 28.58 15.79
CA LEU A 5 16.80 29.08 14.43
C LEU A 5 18.16 29.12 13.76
N LEU A 6 18.27 28.54 12.57
CA LEU A 6 19.45 28.65 11.73
C LEU A 6 19.10 29.48 10.50
N GLU A 7 19.92 30.49 10.20
CA GLU A 7 19.81 31.27 8.97
C GLU A 7 20.70 30.68 7.88
N LEU A 8 20.11 30.36 6.73
CA LEU A 8 20.81 29.83 5.56
C LEU A 8 20.75 30.84 4.39
N PRO A 9 21.75 30.87 3.51
CA PRO A 9 21.70 31.65 2.27
C PRO A 9 20.52 31.20 1.37
N PRO A 10 20.08 32.03 0.41
CA PRO A 10 18.84 31.78 -0.33
C PRO A 10 18.90 30.49 -1.15
N TYR A 11 18.15 29.47 -0.72
CA TYR A 11 17.87 28.26 -1.49
C TYR A 11 16.53 28.39 -2.23
N SER A 12 16.47 27.83 -3.44
CA SER A 12 15.23 27.73 -4.22
C SER A 12 14.19 26.90 -3.46
N ARG A 13 12.95 27.42 -3.36
CA ARG A 13 11.79 26.68 -2.81
C ARG A 13 11.39 25.44 -3.64
N ALA A 14 12.00 25.22 -4.80
CA ALA A 14 11.74 24.10 -5.69
C ALA A 14 12.53 22.82 -5.34
N TYR A 15 13.08 22.71 -4.13
CA TYR A 15 13.87 21.55 -3.74
C TYR A 15 12.99 20.33 -3.41
N ILE A 16 13.07 19.30 -4.25
CA ILE A 16 12.36 18.03 -4.11
C ILE A 16 13.40 16.94 -3.81
N GLY A 17 13.85 16.85 -2.56
CA GLY A 17 14.77 15.81 -2.10
C GLY A 17 14.29 15.23 -0.76
N ASN A 18 14.06 13.92 -0.70
CA ASN A 18 13.46 13.25 0.47
C ASN A 18 14.42 12.99 1.64
N CYS A 19 15.74 13.15 1.47
CA CYS A 19 16.74 12.68 2.44
C CYS A 19 18.02 13.56 2.46
N VAL A 20 17.91 14.87 2.70
CA VAL A 20 19.10 15.72 2.88
C VAL A 20 19.09 16.38 4.25
N VAL A 21 20.13 16.08 5.03
CA VAL A 21 20.49 16.84 6.24
C VAL A 21 21.01 18.18 5.78
N LEU A 22 20.35 19.26 6.18
CA LEU A 22 20.77 20.61 5.80
C LEU A 22 21.73 21.22 6.82
N ALA A 23 21.53 20.91 8.10
CA ALA A 23 22.46 21.27 9.16
C ALA A 23 22.30 20.31 10.35
N ALA A 24 23.41 20.06 11.04
CA ALA A 24 23.46 19.27 12.25
C ALA A 24 24.49 19.87 13.21
N THR A 25 24.24 19.76 14.51
CA THR A 25 25.24 20.03 15.56
C THR A 25 25.55 18.74 16.29
N HIS A 26 26.81 18.58 16.70
CA HIS A 26 27.27 17.38 17.39
C HIS A 26 27.49 17.65 18.88
N ASP A 27 27.25 16.64 19.71
CA ASP A 27 27.63 16.66 21.11
C ASP A 27 29.13 16.38 21.29
N ARG A 28 29.61 16.38 22.55
CA ARG A 28 31.02 16.08 22.87
C ARG A 28 31.47 14.67 22.46
N ARG A 29 30.53 13.76 22.19
CA ARG A 29 30.78 12.37 21.76
C ARG A 29 30.76 12.24 20.23
N GLY A 30 30.45 13.32 19.50
CA GLY A 30 30.31 13.30 18.04
C GLY A 30 28.92 12.87 17.55
N LEU A 31 27.95 12.67 18.44
CA LEU A 31 26.57 12.32 18.07
C LEU A 31 25.78 13.56 17.67
N ILE A 32 24.88 13.42 16.69
CA ILE A 32 24.01 14.52 16.28
C ILE A 32 23.03 14.84 17.42
N SER A 33 23.12 16.08 17.93
CA SER A 33 22.30 16.60 19.03
C SER A 33 21.18 17.51 18.55
N TYR A 34 21.39 18.25 17.45
CA TYR A 34 20.34 18.99 16.75
C TYR A 34 20.45 18.72 15.26
N VAL A 35 19.31 18.56 14.57
CA VAL A 35 19.28 18.30 13.14
C VAL A 35 18.15 19.06 12.46
N THR A 36 18.32 19.34 11.17
CA THR A 36 17.27 19.85 10.30
C THR A 36 17.32 19.21 8.91
N ASN A 37 16.17 19.20 8.23
CA ASN A 37 15.98 18.56 6.93
C ASN A 37 15.22 19.50 5.97
N ALA A 38 15.19 19.13 4.69
CA ALA A 38 14.47 19.88 3.66
C ALA A 38 12.95 19.94 3.86
N ARG A 39 12.32 18.95 4.53
CA ARG A 39 10.88 18.97 4.85
C ARG A 39 10.54 19.98 5.93
N THR A 40 11.45 20.25 6.86
CA THR A 40 11.30 21.29 7.88
C THR A 40 11.23 22.68 7.25
N LEU A 41 11.86 22.89 6.08
CA LEU A 41 11.72 24.13 5.29
C LEU A 41 10.31 24.33 4.72
N LEU A 42 9.63 23.24 4.40
CA LEU A 42 8.26 23.24 3.84
C LEU A 42 7.18 23.22 4.94
N GLY A 43 7.58 23.26 6.21
CA GLY A 43 6.66 23.22 7.34
C GLY A 43 5.67 24.38 7.35
N LYS A 44 4.45 24.12 7.85
CA LYS A 44 3.33 25.09 7.94
C LYS A 44 3.54 26.26 8.91
N VAL A 45 4.75 26.44 9.45
CA VAL A 45 5.06 27.51 10.40
C VAL A 45 5.52 28.73 9.59
N PRO A 46 4.98 29.93 9.83
CA PRO A 46 5.37 31.14 9.11
C PRO A 46 6.76 31.60 9.56
N LEU A 47 7.80 30.95 9.05
CA LEU A 47 9.18 31.40 9.17
C LEU A 47 9.54 32.28 7.97
N SER A 48 10.51 33.17 8.14
CA SER A 48 11.05 33.97 7.04
C SER A 48 11.70 33.06 5.99
N ARG A 49 11.89 33.55 4.75
CA ARG A 49 12.51 32.76 3.65
C ARG A 49 13.94 32.26 3.97
N HIS A 50 14.55 32.75 5.04
CA HIS A 50 15.94 32.48 5.42
C HIS A 50 16.07 31.67 6.71
N GLN A 51 14.97 31.43 7.44
CA GLN A 51 15.00 30.77 8.73
C GLN A 51 14.54 29.32 8.62
N THR A 52 15.38 28.42 9.12
CA THR A 52 15.08 26.99 9.23
C THR A 52 15.06 26.57 10.69
N LYS A 53 14.06 25.77 11.06
CA LYS A 53 13.99 25.19 12.38
C LYS A 53 15.00 24.04 12.50
N ILE A 54 15.85 24.10 13.51
CA ILE A 54 16.64 22.96 13.98
C ILE A 54 15.97 22.42 15.25
N PHE A 55 15.85 21.09 15.38
CA PHE A 55 15.23 20.47 16.55
C PHE A 55 16.24 19.61 17.31
N PRO A 56 16.16 19.57 18.66
CA PRO A 56 16.99 18.67 19.45
C PRO A 56 16.59 17.23 19.12
N ALA A 57 17.56 16.44 18.70
CA ALA A 57 17.34 15.13 18.14
C ALA A 57 18.04 14.05 18.95
N VAL A 58 17.39 12.89 19.05
CA VAL A 58 18.03 11.63 19.43
C VAL A 58 17.96 10.73 18.20
N GLY A 59 19.10 10.12 17.87
CA GLY A 59 19.26 9.30 16.68
C GLY A 59 19.42 7.82 17.02
N CYS A 60 18.93 6.95 16.16
CA CYS A 60 19.30 5.54 16.11
C CYS A 60 19.69 5.20 14.68
N THR A 61 20.75 4.42 14.51
CA THR A 61 21.21 3.95 13.20
C THR A 61 21.13 2.44 13.17
N MET A 62 20.56 1.94 12.08
CA MET A 62 20.31 0.52 11.85
C MET A 62 20.95 0.11 10.54
N VAL A 63 21.49 -1.11 10.52
CA VAL A 63 21.95 -1.76 9.30
C VAL A 63 20.84 -2.70 8.86
N GLY A 64 20.18 -2.35 7.75
CA GLY A 64 19.37 -3.27 6.99
C GLY A 64 20.26 -4.26 6.28
N PHE A 65 20.09 -5.55 6.56
CA PHE A 65 20.69 -6.61 5.77
C PHE A 65 19.70 -7.10 4.69
N GLY A 66 20.24 -7.40 3.50
CA GLY A 66 19.53 -8.05 2.39
C GLY A 66 19.02 -7.09 1.31
N TYR A 67 18.98 -7.59 0.06
CA TYR A 67 18.46 -7.00 -1.21
C TYR A 67 17.07 -6.33 -1.15
N ASP A 68 16.46 -6.47 0.00
CA ASP A 68 15.09 -6.29 0.39
C ASP A 68 14.77 -4.79 0.54
N ARG A 69 15.22 -3.90 -0.36
CA ARG A 69 14.84 -2.47 -0.34
C ARG A 69 14.50 -2.04 -1.76
N LEU A 70 13.33 -2.46 -2.23
CA LEU A 70 12.81 -2.04 -3.55
C LEU A 70 12.45 -0.54 -3.57
N SER A 71 12.16 0.05 -2.40
CA SER A 71 11.81 1.47 -2.25
C SER A 71 12.39 2.08 -0.98
N PHE A 72 13.07 3.22 -1.09
CA PHE A 72 13.55 4.04 0.04
C PHE A 72 12.41 4.94 0.55
N ASN A 73 11.41 4.35 1.19
CA ASN A 73 10.25 5.08 1.73
C ASN A 73 9.88 4.60 3.14
N THR A 74 10.89 4.37 3.97
CA THR A 74 10.66 3.96 5.36
C THR A 74 10.01 5.06 6.17
N GLN A 75 8.86 4.75 6.77
CA GLN A 75 8.14 5.68 7.64
C GLN A 75 8.48 5.41 9.10
N ALA A 76 8.83 6.47 9.82
CA ALA A 76 8.94 6.42 11.27
C ALA A 76 7.61 6.81 11.92
N LEU A 77 7.12 5.95 12.79
CA LEU A 77 5.82 6.06 13.46
C LEU A 77 5.99 6.14 14.97
N LYS A 78 5.08 6.84 15.63
CA LYS A 78 5.00 6.91 17.10
C LYS A 78 4.68 5.54 17.67
N ALA A 79 5.39 5.14 18.72
CA ALA A 79 5.17 3.84 19.36
C ALA A 79 3.74 3.67 19.92
N SER A 80 3.19 4.73 20.52
CA SER A 80 1.88 4.70 21.19
C SER A 80 0.68 4.72 20.25
N SER A 81 0.71 5.55 19.20
CA SER A 81 -0.43 5.76 18.31
C SER A 81 -0.25 5.20 16.90
N THR A 82 0.95 4.74 16.54
CA THR A 82 1.31 4.31 15.17
C THR A 82 1.11 5.42 14.12
N ALA A 83 0.86 6.66 14.55
CA ALA A 83 0.81 7.80 13.65
C ALA A 83 2.23 8.16 13.18
N PRO A 84 2.40 8.67 11.95
CA PRO A 84 3.70 9.18 11.50
C PRO A 84 4.29 10.18 12.48
N LEU A 85 5.61 10.12 12.64
CA LEU A 85 6.33 11.21 13.32
C LEU A 85 6.13 12.50 12.53
N ASN A 86 6.10 13.62 13.24
CA ASN A 86 5.84 14.90 12.60
C ASN A 86 7.04 15.29 11.73
N ASP A 87 6.82 15.59 10.45
CA ASP A 87 7.89 15.97 9.51
C ASP A 87 8.73 17.17 9.99
N ASP A 88 8.19 18.04 10.87
CA ASP A 88 8.90 19.19 11.43
C ASP A 88 9.85 18.84 12.60
N ARG A 89 9.86 17.59 13.08
CA ARG A 89 10.58 17.12 14.29
C ARG A 89 11.09 15.69 14.19
N SER A 90 11.17 15.15 12.98
CA SER A 90 11.78 13.86 12.73
C SER A 90 12.43 13.84 11.37
N LEU A 91 13.46 13.00 11.22
CA LEU A 91 14.15 12.77 9.97
C LEU A 91 14.46 11.28 9.87
N VAL A 92 14.04 10.68 8.76
CA VAL A 92 14.44 9.33 8.36
C VAL A 92 15.38 9.49 7.17
N ILE A 93 16.57 8.93 7.28
CA ILE A 93 17.58 8.91 6.23
C ILE A 93 17.80 7.45 5.87
N GLU A 94 17.59 7.12 4.62
CA GLU A 94 17.80 5.78 4.11
C GLU A 94 18.79 5.84 2.94
N GLY A 95 19.85 5.05 3.02
CA GLY A 95 20.88 4.99 1.99
C GLY A 95 21.57 3.64 1.98
N ARG A 96 21.49 2.93 0.85
CA ARG A 96 21.95 1.53 0.74
C ARG A 96 21.35 0.71 1.88
N ASN A 97 22.20 0.21 2.78
CA ASN A 97 21.84 -0.64 3.92
C ASN A 97 21.67 0.15 5.20
N VAL A 98 22.10 1.40 5.24
CA VAL A 98 22.02 2.18 6.46
C VAL A 98 20.66 2.88 6.48
N LEU A 99 19.98 2.77 7.63
CA LEU A 99 18.79 3.52 7.95
C LEU A 99 19.07 4.28 9.25
N SER A 100 19.04 5.60 9.20
CA SER A 100 19.19 6.44 10.39
C SER A 100 17.90 7.20 10.64
N VAL A 101 17.44 7.16 11.88
CA VAL A 101 16.21 7.81 12.30
C VAL A 101 16.56 8.78 13.41
N TYR A 102 16.22 10.04 13.20
CA TYR A 102 16.35 11.12 14.17
C TYR A 102 14.96 11.58 14.59
N ALA A 103 14.65 11.54 15.87
CA ALA A 103 13.37 12.00 16.43
C ALA A 103 13.62 13.08 17.48
N LEU A 104 12.57 13.85 17.80
CA LEU A 104 12.63 14.86 18.85
C LEU A 104 13.12 14.26 20.17
N GLN A 105 14.03 14.95 20.86
CA GLN A 105 14.47 14.58 22.19
C GLN A 105 13.28 14.40 23.15
N GLY A 106 13.26 13.26 23.86
CA GLY A 106 12.12 12.78 24.64
C GLY A 106 11.26 11.74 23.91
N THR A 107 11.51 11.47 22.63
CA THR A 107 10.92 10.31 21.95
C THR A 107 11.69 9.06 22.39
N GLU A 108 11.07 8.24 23.24
CA GLU A 108 11.73 7.04 23.77
C GLU A 108 11.73 5.88 22.77
N LYS A 109 10.62 5.67 22.06
CA LYS A 109 10.41 4.53 21.16
C LYS A 109 9.87 4.95 19.79
N VAL A 110 10.28 4.22 18.76
CA VAL A 110 9.83 4.41 17.38
C VAL A 110 9.45 3.08 16.75
N LYS A 111 8.52 3.11 15.79
CA LYS A 111 8.26 1.99 14.87
C LYS A 111 8.69 2.41 13.49
N LEU A 112 9.28 1.50 12.73
CA LEU A 112 9.72 1.73 11.37
C LEU A 112 8.93 0.80 10.46
N PHE A 113 8.35 1.37 9.41
CA PHE A 113 7.49 0.61 8.53
C PHE A 113 7.79 0.93 7.07
N ASN A 114 8.26 -0.08 6.36
CA ASN A 114 8.38 -0.11 4.91
C ASN A 114 7.97 -1.51 4.42
N PRO A 115 6.81 -1.69 3.76
CA PRO A 115 6.34 -3.01 3.37
C PRO A 115 7.22 -3.70 2.32
N GLU A 116 7.96 -2.92 1.52
CA GLU A 116 8.92 -3.38 0.52
C GLU A 116 10.36 -3.32 1.06
N GLY A 117 10.51 -3.08 2.37
CA GLY A 117 11.74 -2.70 3.03
C GLY A 117 11.80 -3.18 4.48
N VAL A 118 12.49 -2.41 5.31
CA VAL A 118 12.64 -2.74 6.74
C VAL A 118 11.32 -2.51 7.49
N VAL A 119 10.89 -3.52 8.26
CA VAL A 119 9.76 -3.42 9.18
C VAL A 119 10.24 -3.73 10.59
N VAL A 120 10.13 -2.76 11.48
CA VAL A 120 10.51 -2.87 12.89
C VAL A 120 9.40 -2.24 13.72
N LEU A 121 8.52 -3.09 14.25
CA LEU A 121 7.39 -2.72 15.12
C LEU A 121 7.69 -2.98 16.60
N GLY A 122 8.74 -3.77 16.89
CA GLY A 122 9.15 -4.10 18.25
C GLY A 122 8.25 -5.19 18.86
N ASN A 123 7.99 -6.26 18.11
CA ASN A 123 7.26 -7.41 18.66
C ASN A 123 8.24 -8.31 19.41
N ALA A 124 8.00 -8.47 20.71
CA ALA A 124 8.78 -9.35 21.56
C ALA A 124 7.90 -10.48 22.11
N PRO A 125 8.40 -11.73 22.13
CA PRO A 125 7.78 -12.79 22.92
C PRO A 125 7.70 -12.39 24.40
N PRO A 126 6.66 -12.80 25.14
CA PRO A 126 5.57 -13.71 24.77
C PRO A 126 4.34 -13.01 24.17
N ALA A 127 4.24 -11.68 24.24
CA ALA A 127 3.01 -10.95 23.92
C ALA A 127 2.75 -10.77 22.41
N ASN A 128 3.81 -10.73 21.58
CA ASN A 128 3.75 -10.56 20.11
C ASN A 128 2.55 -9.72 19.58
N PRO A 129 2.39 -8.47 20.03
CA PRO A 129 1.22 -7.66 19.66
C PRO A 129 1.25 -7.30 18.17
N GLU A 130 0.11 -7.40 17.47
CA GLU A 130 0.03 -7.12 16.02
C GLU A 130 0.52 -5.71 15.64
N VAL A 131 0.29 -4.73 16.52
CA VAL A 131 0.61 -3.31 16.30
C VAL A 131 2.03 -2.96 16.75
N GLY A 132 2.69 -3.85 17.52
CA GLY A 132 4.01 -3.63 18.11
C GLY A 132 4.09 -2.56 19.20
N GLN A 133 5.16 -2.62 20.00
CA GLN A 133 5.39 -1.69 21.12
C GLN A 133 6.41 -0.57 20.80
N GLY A 134 7.04 -0.64 19.63
CA GLY A 134 8.15 0.23 19.24
C GLY A 134 9.49 -0.23 19.83
N VAL A 135 10.57 0.17 19.15
CA VAL A 135 11.95 -0.08 19.54
C VAL A 135 12.55 1.20 20.14
N PRO A 136 13.37 1.09 21.21
CA PRO A 136 14.04 2.24 21.80
C PRO A 136 14.91 2.99 20.77
N ILE A 137 14.90 4.33 20.84
CA ILE A 137 15.81 5.16 20.05
C ILE A 137 17.12 5.27 20.83
N ASP A 138 18.04 4.33 20.57
CA ASP A 138 19.38 4.30 21.16
C ASP A 138 20.44 4.36 20.05
N PRO A 139 21.37 5.35 20.08
CA PRO A 139 22.47 5.45 19.12
C PRO A 139 23.39 4.23 19.04
N PHE A 140 23.48 3.45 20.13
CA PHE A 140 24.42 2.33 20.25
C PHE A 140 23.74 0.95 20.17
N HIS A 141 22.42 0.92 19.99
CA HIS A 141 21.70 -0.34 19.90
C HIS A 141 21.68 -0.87 18.46
N HIS A 142 22.32 -2.01 18.24
CA HIS A 142 22.34 -2.69 16.95
C HIS A 142 21.20 -3.71 16.86
N LEU A 143 20.08 -3.30 16.27
CA LEU A 143 18.94 -4.19 16.12
C LEU A 143 19.17 -5.17 14.94
N PRO A 144 18.93 -6.49 15.10
CA PRO A 144 18.94 -7.43 13.99
C PRO A 144 17.71 -7.19 13.10
N THR A 145 17.82 -6.25 12.15
CA THR A 145 16.67 -5.76 11.39
C THR A 145 15.99 -6.82 10.53
N VAL A 146 16.75 -7.84 10.08
CA VAL A 146 16.21 -8.93 9.26
C VAL A 146 15.35 -9.85 10.10
N ALA A 147 15.88 -10.35 11.22
CA ALA A 147 15.11 -11.09 12.22
C ALA A 147 13.87 -10.31 12.67
N ALA A 148 14.04 -9.01 12.96
CA ALA A 148 12.95 -8.12 13.36
C ALA A 148 11.90 -7.99 12.26
N THR A 149 12.30 -7.83 10.99
CA THR A 149 11.37 -7.73 9.86
C THR A 149 10.60 -9.03 9.64
N ALA A 150 11.29 -10.18 9.59
CA ALA A 150 10.65 -11.48 9.47
C ALA A 150 9.64 -11.72 10.60
N ARG A 151 9.99 -11.30 11.82
CA ARG A 151 9.13 -11.43 12.99
C ARG A 151 7.94 -10.49 12.97
N ASP A 152 8.20 -9.19 12.87
CA ASP A 152 7.21 -8.15 13.06
C ASP A 152 6.21 -8.14 11.91
N LEU A 153 6.71 -8.24 10.66
CA LEU A 153 5.85 -8.34 9.49
C LEU A 153 5.12 -9.67 9.43
N GLY A 154 5.79 -10.78 9.80
CA GLY A 154 5.15 -12.09 9.90
C GLY A 154 4.00 -12.09 10.91
N THR A 155 4.18 -11.47 12.07
CA THR A 155 3.15 -11.36 13.11
C THR A 155 1.98 -10.49 12.64
N LEU A 156 2.28 -9.34 12.02
CA LEU A 156 1.26 -8.45 11.45
C LEU A 156 0.43 -9.16 10.35
N ASN A 157 1.09 -9.89 9.47
CA ASN A 157 0.41 -10.68 8.44
C ASN A 157 -0.43 -11.81 9.04
N GLY A 158 0.06 -12.47 10.08
CA GLY A 158 -0.67 -13.52 10.78
C GLY A 158 -1.97 -13.02 11.41
N GLY A 159 -1.93 -11.86 12.08
CA GLY A 159 -3.14 -11.22 12.63
C GLY A 159 -4.17 -10.87 11.56
N ARG A 160 -3.70 -10.27 10.46
CA ARG A 160 -4.55 -9.95 9.29
C ARG A 160 -5.15 -11.18 8.62
N LEU A 161 -4.36 -12.25 8.48
CA LEU A 161 -4.86 -13.54 7.96
C LEU A 161 -5.86 -14.17 8.91
N ALA A 162 -5.67 -14.08 10.23
CA ALA A 162 -6.65 -14.57 11.21
C ALA A 162 -8.02 -13.89 11.03
N ILE A 163 -8.04 -12.58 10.75
CA ILE A 163 -9.26 -11.84 10.42
C ILE A 163 -9.92 -12.42 9.16
N LEU A 164 -9.15 -12.71 8.11
CA LEU A 164 -9.70 -13.30 6.88
C LEU A 164 -10.22 -14.73 7.09
N ARG A 165 -9.50 -15.56 7.86
CA ARG A 165 -9.88 -16.94 8.22
C ARG A 165 -11.19 -16.99 9.00
N ASP A 166 -11.37 -16.12 9.99
CA ASP A 166 -12.63 -16.01 10.76
C ASP A 166 -13.84 -15.72 9.85
N LYS A 167 -13.59 -15.06 8.71
CA LYS A 167 -14.61 -14.71 7.72
C LYS A 167 -14.71 -15.68 6.55
N LYS A 168 -13.98 -16.81 6.61
CA LYS A 168 -13.91 -17.82 5.54
C LYS A 168 -13.45 -17.24 4.19
N ILE A 169 -12.66 -16.17 4.21
CA ILE A 169 -12.01 -15.61 3.02
C ILE A 169 -10.63 -16.27 2.96
N LEU A 170 -10.55 -17.38 2.24
CA LEU A 170 -9.34 -18.19 2.13
C LEU A 170 -8.65 -17.89 0.80
N GLU A 171 -7.42 -17.39 0.88
CA GLU A 171 -6.56 -17.21 -0.28
C GLU A 171 -5.33 -18.10 -0.12
N ASP A 172 -5.39 -19.29 -0.71
CA ASP A 172 -4.37 -20.34 -0.58
C ASP A 172 -2.96 -19.84 -0.92
N SER A 173 -2.86 -18.93 -1.88
CA SER A 173 -1.57 -18.39 -2.32
C SER A 173 -0.87 -17.58 -1.22
N ILE A 174 -1.61 -16.72 -0.53
CA ILE A 174 -1.10 -15.88 0.56
C ILE A 174 -0.81 -16.74 1.79
N GLU A 175 -1.68 -17.72 2.07
CA GLU A 175 -1.50 -18.68 3.15
C GLU A 175 -0.19 -19.45 3.00
N ARG A 176 0.10 -19.97 1.81
CA ARG A 176 1.36 -20.69 1.55
C ARG A 176 2.59 -19.79 1.74
N LEU A 177 2.53 -18.53 1.32
CA LEU A 177 3.63 -17.58 1.54
C LEU A 177 3.83 -17.30 3.03
N HIS A 178 2.73 -17.14 3.78
CA HIS A 178 2.79 -16.90 5.21
C HIS A 178 3.33 -18.10 5.98
N LEU A 179 2.84 -19.31 5.69
CA LEU A 179 3.35 -20.55 6.27
C LEU A 179 4.84 -20.76 5.94
N GLY A 180 5.24 -20.55 4.68
CA GLY A 180 6.64 -20.63 4.27
C GLY A 180 7.54 -19.64 5.03
N SER A 181 7.06 -18.42 5.30
CA SER A 181 7.77 -17.47 6.16
C SER A 181 7.89 -17.97 7.61
N GLN A 182 6.85 -18.59 8.17
CA GLN A 182 6.89 -19.16 9.52
C GLN A 182 7.87 -20.34 9.61
N ASP A 183 7.83 -21.25 8.63
CA ASP A 183 8.71 -22.42 8.57
C ASP A 183 10.18 -22.01 8.43
N LEU A 184 10.47 -20.99 7.63
CA LEU A 184 11.83 -20.45 7.51
C LEU A 184 12.30 -19.79 8.82
N ARG A 185 11.40 -19.15 9.57
CA ARG A 185 11.75 -18.58 10.88
C ARG A 185 12.05 -19.66 11.92
N THR A 186 11.28 -20.74 11.94
CA THR A 186 11.54 -21.86 12.86
C THR A 186 12.84 -22.56 12.50
N GLN A 187 13.13 -22.73 11.20
CA GLN A 187 14.42 -23.22 10.72
C GLN A 187 15.57 -22.31 11.12
N ALA A 188 15.45 -20.99 10.94
CA ALA A 188 16.47 -20.03 11.33
C ALA A 188 16.76 -20.05 12.85
N ALA A 189 15.73 -20.23 13.68
CA ALA A 189 15.88 -20.36 15.12
C ALA A 189 16.56 -21.68 15.56
N ALA A 190 16.57 -22.69 14.70
CA ALA A 190 17.24 -23.97 14.94
C ALA A 190 18.70 -24.00 14.44
N VAL A 191 19.15 -22.97 13.70
CA VAL A 191 20.54 -22.85 13.25
C VAL A 191 21.44 -22.51 14.45
N PRO A 192 22.58 -23.19 14.64
CA PRO A 192 23.55 -22.84 15.68
C PRO A 192 24.04 -21.39 15.53
N GLU A 193 24.20 -20.66 16.65
CA GLU A 193 24.68 -19.27 16.63
C GLU A 193 26.07 -19.09 15.97
N ALA A 194 26.86 -20.16 15.90
CA ALA A 194 28.16 -20.15 15.21
C ALA A 194 28.02 -19.98 13.69
N ASP A 195 26.90 -20.43 13.10
CA ASP A 195 26.66 -20.42 11.65
C ASP A 195 25.92 -19.15 11.22
N VAL A 196 26.50 -17.99 11.52
CA VAL A 196 25.89 -16.66 11.30
C VAL A 196 25.39 -16.47 9.86
N ALA A 197 26.18 -16.88 8.85
CA ALA A 197 25.81 -16.74 7.45
C ALA A 197 24.52 -17.53 7.11
N ARG A 198 24.41 -18.75 7.66
CA ARG A 198 23.24 -19.60 7.45
C ARG A 198 22.01 -19.05 8.16
N GLN A 199 22.19 -18.57 9.38
CA GLN A 199 21.13 -17.96 10.17
C GLN A 199 20.59 -16.72 9.45
N VAL A 200 21.46 -15.77 9.10
CA VAL A 200 21.07 -14.51 8.44
C VAL A 200 20.43 -14.77 7.07
N GLY A 201 20.97 -15.68 6.25
CA GLY A 201 20.39 -16.04 4.96
C GLY A 201 18.99 -16.66 5.08
N THR A 202 18.77 -17.49 6.10
CA THR A 202 17.46 -18.10 6.36
C THR A 202 16.46 -17.08 6.90
N GLU A 203 16.86 -16.20 7.81
CA GLU A 203 16.00 -15.10 8.30
C GLU A 203 15.65 -14.11 7.20
N ALA A 204 16.60 -13.79 6.31
CA ALA A 204 16.36 -12.92 5.15
C ALA A 204 15.37 -13.56 4.18
N SER A 205 15.49 -14.87 3.94
CA SER A 205 14.51 -15.61 3.15
C SER A 205 13.12 -15.57 3.79
N ALA A 206 13.03 -15.72 5.12
CA ALA A 206 11.76 -15.60 5.82
C ALA A 206 11.14 -14.19 5.72
N ALA A 207 11.97 -13.15 5.82
CA ALA A 207 11.56 -11.75 5.66
C ALA A 207 11.03 -11.50 4.23
N ALA A 208 11.70 -12.02 3.21
CA ALA A 208 11.27 -11.89 1.81
C ALA A 208 9.89 -12.52 1.57
N PHE A 209 9.62 -13.72 2.14
CA PHE A 209 8.29 -14.35 2.07
C PHE A 209 7.22 -13.52 2.79
N ALA A 210 7.52 -12.98 3.97
CA ALA A 210 6.58 -12.12 4.71
C ALA A 210 6.21 -10.87 3.91
N ARG A 211 7.16 -10.23 3.25
CA ARG A 211 6.92 -9.05 2.40
C ARG A 211 6.09 -9.40 1.19
N ARG A 212 6.44 -10.51 0.53
CA ARG A 212 5.69 -10.98 -0.64
C ARG A 212 4.23 -11.28 -0.33
N ALA A 213 3.94 -11.72 0.89
CA ALA A 213 2.56 -11.91 1.37
C ALA A 213 1.85 -10.60 1.71
N TYR A 214 2.57 -9.55 2.14
CA TYR A 214 1.98 -8.32 2.66
C TYR A 214 1.12 -7.56 1.64
N ALA A 215 1.67 -7.27 0.44
CA ALA A 215 0.97 -6.46 -0.55
C ALA A 215 -0.33 -7.12 -1.07
N PRO A 216 -0.33 -8.41 -1.47
CA PRO A 216 -1.56 -9.13 -1.81
C PRO A 216 -2.57 -9.15 -0.66
N LEU A 217 -2.11 -9.43 0.57
CA LEU A 217 -2.97 -9.47 1.76
C LEU A 217 -3.63 -8.11 2.03
N HIS A 218 -2.86 -7.03 1.90
CA HIS A 218 -3.39 -5.69 2.07
C HIS A 218 -4.38 -5.31 0.95
N SER A 219 -4.14 -5.73 -0.29
CA SER A 219 -5.06 -5.53 -1.41
C SER A 219 -6.40 -6.20 -1.12
N VAL A 220 -6.42 -7.47 -0.72
CA VAL A 220 -7.66 -8.20 -0.39
C VAL A 220 -8.46 -7.46 0.69
N LEU A 221 -7.79 -7.00 1.75
CA LEU A 221 -8.43 -6.21 2.81
C LEU A 221 -9.01 -4.88 2.29
N ASN A 222 -8.31 -4.19 1.40
CA ASN A 222 -8.79 -2.95 0.82
C ASN A 222 -9.96 -3.18 -0.16
N ASP A 223 -9.89 -4.24 -0.97
CA ASP A 223 -10.94 -4.61 -1.91
C ASP A 223 -12.26 -4.91 -1.19
N LEU A 224 -12.20 -5.49 0.01
CA LEU A 224 -13.36 -5.68 0.88
C LEU A 224 -13.99 -4.35 1.31
N VAL A 225 -13.18 -3.34 1.65
CA VAL A 225 -13.68 -1.99 1.99
C VAL A 225 -14.31 -1.32 0.77
N VAL A 226 -13.68 -1.42 -0.40
CA VAL A 226 -14.23 -0.86 -1.65
C VAL A 226 -15.56 -1.54 -2.01
N ALA A 227 -15.65 -2.86 -1.88
CA ALA A 227 -16.89 -3.61 -2.12
C ALA A 227 -18.03 -3.14 -1.20
N VAL A 228 -17.74 -2.88 0.08
CA VAL A 228 -18.72 -2.33 1.04
C VAL A 228 -19.28 -0.98 0.57
N VAL A 229 -18.41 -0.06 0.13
CA VAL A 229 -18.82 1.26 -0.35
C VAL A 229 -19.70 1.15 -1.60
N LEU A 230 -19.35 0.26 -2.54
CA LEU A 230 -20.14 0.02 -3.74
C LEU A 230 -21.53 -0.56 -3.42
N LEU A 231 -21.61 -1.49 -2.47
CA LEU A 231 -22.89 -2.05 -2.02
C LEU A 231 -23.78 -1.00 -1.33
N LEU A 232 -23.19 -0.13 -0.49
CA LEU A 232 -23.88 1.01 0.12
C LEU A 232 -24.44 1.97 -0.94
N LEU A 233 -23.64 2.26 -1.98
CA LEU A 233 -24.08 3.10 -3.10
C LEU A 233 -25.25 2.47 -3.86
N LEU A 234 -25.19 1.15 -4.12
CA LEU A 234 -26.26 0.41 -4.79
C LEU A 234 -27.52 0.27 -3.92
N ALA A 235 -27.39 0.33 -2.60
CA ALA A 235 -28.52 0.30 -1.68
C ALA A 235 -29.43 1.54 -1.82
N ILE A 236 -28.93 2.69 -2.27
CA ILE A 236 -29.74 3.91 -2.49
C ILE A 236 -30.82 3.68 -3.58
N PRO A 237 -30.47 3.38 -4.84
CA PRO A 237 -31.48 3.17 -5.89
C PRO A 237 -32.36 1.95 -5.61
N PHE A 238 -31.82 0.94 -4.91
CA PHE A 238 -32.60 -0.22 -4.48
C PHE A 238 -33.66 0.14 -3.43
N ALA A 239 -33.28 0.85 -2.36
CA ALA A 239 -34.21 1.30 -1.33
C ALA A 239 -35.29 2.22 -1.91
N TYR A 240 -34.93 3.10 -2.83
CA TYR A 240 -35.87 3.93 -3.57
C TYR A 240 -36.87 3.09 -4.39
N SER A 241 -36.38 2.08 -5.10
CA SER A 241 -37.23 1.21 -5.93
C SER A 241 -38.19 0.39 -5.07
N ILE A 242 -37.72 -0.15 -3.93
CA ILE A 242 -38.56 -0.90 -2.98
C ILE A 242 -39.61 0.00 -2.32
N GLU A 243 -39.23 1.20 -1.88
CA GLU A 243 -40.19 2.16 -1.30
C GLU A 243 -41.35 2.44 -2.26
N ARG A 244 -41.02 2.71 -3.52
CA ARG A 244 -42.02 2.97 -4.57
C ARG A 244 -42.82 1.73 -4.96
N LEU A 245 -42.22 0.54 -4.92
CA LEU A 245 -42.88 -0.71 -5.26
C LEU A 245 -43.86 -1.16 -4.16
N LEU A 246 -43.46 -1.11 -2.89
CA LEU A 246 -44.25 -1.64 -1.76
C LEU A 246 -45.23 -0.62 -1.17
N VAL A 247 -44.80 0.63 -0.97
CA VAL A 247 -45.59 1.64 -0.27
C VAL A 247 -46.22 2.62 -1.27
N GLY A 248 -45.38 3.27 -2.07
CA GLY A 248 -45.83 4.22 -3.10
C GLY A 248 -46.71 5.36 -2.58
N THR A 249 -46.34 5.96 -1.44
CA THR A 249 -47.09 7.07 -0.83
C THR A 249 -46.91 8.37 -1.65
N PRO A 250 -47.97 9.19 -1.84
CA PRO A 250 -47.83 10.50 -2.52
C PRO A 250 -47.23 11.60 -1.61
N HIS A 251 -47.27 11.43 -0.29
CA HIS A 251 -46.72 12.41 0.66
C HIS A 251 -45.20 12.31 0.78
N ILE A 252 -44.49 13.39 0.43
CA ILE A 252 -43.02 13.48 0.44
C ILE A 252 -42.41 13.10 1.79
N TYR A 253 -42.95 13.61 2.90
CA TYR A 253 -42.44 13.31 4.24
C TYR A 253 -42.53 11.81 4.58
N ARG A 254 -43.65 11.16 4.22
CA ARG A 254 -43.81 9.71 4.40
C ARG A 254 -42.91 8.93 3.45
N GLN A 255 -42.72 9.42 2.23
CA GLN A 255 -41.84 8.82 1.23
C GLN A 255 -40.38 8.80 1.72
N ILE A 256 -39.90 9.92 2.27
CA ILE A 256 -38.56 10.02 2.86
C ILE A 256 -38.43 9.07 4.06
N GLY A 257 -39.44 9.03 4.94
CA GLY A 257 -39.46 8.10 6.08
C GLY A 257 -39.33 6.64 5.65
N TRP A 258 -40.14 6.20 4.68
CA TRP A 258 -40.07 4.83 4.17
C TRP A 258 -38.77 4.54 3.42
N PHE A 259 -38.25 5.50 2.65
CA PHE A 259 -36.96 5.37 1.99
C PHE A 259 -35.85 5.11 3.01
N VAL A 260 -35.80 5.89 4.10
CA VAL A 260 -34.82 5.71 5.18
C VAL A 260 -34.98 4.33 5.83
N ILE A 261 -36.21 3.89 6.09
CA ILE A 261 -36.48 2.57 6.67
C ILE A 261 -35.99 1.45 5.74
N PHE A 262 -36.31 1.47 4.45
CA PHE A 262 -35.86 0.45 3.50
C PHE A 262 -34.36 0.49 3.25
N PHE A 263 -33.76 1.68 3.28
CA PHE A 263 -32.32 1.83 3.22
C PHE A 263 -31.65 1.19 4.44
N LEU A 264 -32.14 1.48 5.64
CA LEU A 264 -31.61 0.91 6.89
C LEU A 264 -31.82 -0.60 6.96
N MET A 265 -32.96 -1.10 6.48
CA MET A 265 -33.25 -2.53 6.36
C MET A 265 -32.29 -3.22 5.38
N THR A 266 -32.10 -2.65 4.18
CA THR A 266 -31.17 -3.18 3.17
C THR A 266 -29.74 -3.18 3.71
N PHE A 267 -29.34 -2.10 4.38
CA PHE A 267 -28.06 -2.00 5.06
C PHE A 267 -27.91 -3.09 6.14
N GLY A 268 -28.94 -3.31 6.96
CA GLY A 268 -28.93 -4.36 7.98
C GLY A 268 -28.77 -5.76 7.39
N VAL A 269 -29.47 -6.05 6.30
CA VAL A 269 -29.32 -7.33 5.57
C VAL A 269 -27.89 -7.46 5.02
N LEU A 270 -27.37 -6.43 4.36
CA LEU A 270 -26.00 -6.43 3.83
C LEU A 270 -24.95 -6.56 4.95
N TYR A 271 -25.18 -5.95 6.11
CA TYR A 271 -24.30 -6.06 7.28
C TYR A 271 -24.22 -7.49 7.82
N ILE A 272 -25.32 -8.24 7.78
CA ILE A 272 -25.35 -9.64 8.22
C ILE A 272 -24.75 -10.57 7.16
N VAL A 273 -25.11 -10.37 5.89
CA VAL A 273 -24.77 -11.29 4.80
C VAL A 273 -23.34 -11.09 4.30
N ASN A 274 -22.85 -9.86 4.22
CA ASN A 274 -21.53 -9.60 3.65
C ASN A 274 -20.44 -9.55 4.75
N PRO A 275 -19.50 -10.51 4.77
CA PRO A 275 -18.44 -10.57 5.77
C PRO A 275 -17.52 -9.34 5.77
N ALA A 276 -17.42 -8.62 4.65
CA ALA A 276 -16.62 -7.41 4.51
C ALA A 276 -17.04 -6.31 5.52
N PHE A 277 -18.34 -6.22 5.84
CA PHE A 277 -18.84 -5.29 6.86
C PHE A 277 -18.38 -5.64 8.27
N ARG A 278 -17.79 -6.80 8.53
CA ARG A 278 -17.20 -7.11 9.85
C ARG A 278 -15.68 -6.94 9.87
N ILE A 279 -15.04 -6.74 8.72
CA ILE A 279 -13.58 -6.66 8.55
C ILE A 279 -13.08 -5.22 8.63
N ALA A 280 -13.88 -4.26 8.14
CA ALA A 280 -13.56 -2.85 8.31
C ALA A 280 -13.35 -2.55 9.81
N ALA A 281 -12.22 -1.95 10.17
CA ALA A 281 -11.83 -1.65 11.56
C ALA A 281 -12.95 -0.97 12.37
N THR A 282 -13.84 -0.26 11.67
CA THR A 282 -15.08 0.31 12.19
C THR A 282 -16.12 0.40 11.05
N PRO A 283 -16.98 -0.61 10.86
CA PRO A 283 -17.99 -0.60 9.79
C PRO A 283 -18.99 0.55 9.95
N ILE A 284 -19.26 0.88 11.21
CA ILE A 284 -20.07 2.02 11.63
C ILE A 284 -19.47 3.34 11.14
N VAL A 285 -18.13 3.48 11.09
CA VAL A 285 -17.50 4.71 10.59
C VAL A 285 -17.65 4.82 9.09
N ILE A 286 -17.56 3.71 8.34
CA ILE A 286 -17.84 3.73 6.89
C ILE A 286 -19.29 4.15 6.63
N PHE A 287 -20.23 3.55 7.37
CA PHE A 287 -21.64 3.93 7.30
C PHE A 287 -21.87 5.39 7.68
N LEU A 288 -21.24 5.86 8.75
CA LEU A 288 -21.34 7.25 9.22
C LEU A 288 -20.77 8.22 8.17
N ALA A 289 -19.60 7.92 7.62
CA ALA A 289 -18.97 8.72 6.56
C ALA A 289 -19.88 8.79 5.32
N PHE A 290 -20.45 7.66 4.91
CA PHE A 290 -21.42 7.61 3.82
C PHE A 290 -22.68 8.43 4.14
N GLY A 291 -23.21 8.33 5.36
CA GLY A 291 -24.36 9.11 5.81
C GLY A 291 -24.09 10.62 5.81
N ILE A 292 -22.90 11.04 6.26
CA ILE A 292 -22.45 12.44 6.21
C ILE A 292 -22.36 12.92 4.76
N ILE A 293 -21.77 12.13 3.86
CA ILE A 293 -21.69 12.46 2.42
C ILE A 293 -23.09 12.59 1.83
N LEU A 294 -23.97 11.63 2.08
CA LEU A 294 -25.34 11.63 1.57
C LEU A 294 -26.12 12.85 2.07
N LEU A 295 -26.05 13.14 3.38
CA LEU A 295 -26.69 14.32 3.97
C LEU A 295 -26.11 15.62 3.39
N SER A 296 -24.80 15.67 3.18
CA SER A 296 -24.12 16.82 2.55
C SER A 296 -24.62 17.04 1.12
N VAL A 297 -24.79 15.98 0.33
CA VAL A 297 -25.36 16.06 -1.03
C VAL A 297 -26.80 16.58 -0.99
N VAL A 298 -27.63 16.09 -0.06
CA VAL A 298 -29.02 16.57 0.11
C VAL A 298 -29.05 18.05 0.50
N VAL A 299 -28.25 18.46 1.47
CA VAL A 299 -28.15 19.86 1.91
C VAL A 299 -27.65 20.74 0.76
N MET A 300 -26.63 20.29 0.03
CA MET A 300 -26.10 21.01 -1.13
C MET A 300 -27.15 21.14 -2.22
N PHE A 301 -27.94 20.09 -2.50
CA PHE A 301 -29.06 20.16 -3.44
C PHE A 301 -30.13 21.18 -3.00
N ILE A 302 -30.54 21.17 -1.74
CA ILE A 302 -31.50 22.15 -1.20
C ILE A 302 -30.95 23.57 -1.28
N MET A 303 -29.66 23.75 -0.96
CA MET A 303 -28.99 25.06 -1.01
C MET A 303 -28.93 25.59 -2.45
N THR A 304 -28.55 24.76 -3.41
CA THR A 304 -28.55 25.13 -4.84
C THR A 304 -29.95 25.48 -5.32
N ARG A 305 -30.98 24.70 -4.95
CA ARG A 305 -32.38 25.03 -5.27
C ARG A 305 -32.82 26.38 -4.70
N LYS A 306 -32.43 26.67 -3.45
CA LYS A 306 -32.74 27.95 -2.80
C LYS A 306 -32.00 29.12 -3.46
N LEU A 307 -30.72 28.92 -3.81
CA LEU A 307 -29.93 29.91 -4.54
C LEU A 307 -30.54 30.18 -5.93
N GLU A 308 -30.95 29.14 -6.66
CA GLU A 308 -31.67 29.30 -7.92
C GLU A 308 -32.94 30.13 -7.74
N THR A 309 -33.74 29.87 -6.68
CA THR A 309 -34.96 30.63 -6.43
C THR A 309 -34.68 32.10 -6.09
N GLU A 310 -33.64 32.40 -5.31
CA GLU A 310 -33.30 33.78 -4.95
C GLU A 310 -32.68 34.54 -6.13
N VAL A 311 -31.82 33.90 -6.93
CA VAL A 311 -31.27 34.49 -8.17
C VAL A 311 -32.40 34.82 -9.15
N ARG A 312 -33.38 33.92 -9.31
CA ARG A 312 -34.57 34.17 -10.15
C ARG A 312 -35.41 35.32 -9.62
N ARG A 313 -35.52 35.47 -8.30
CA ARG A 313 -36.24 36.58 -7.66
C ARG A 313 -35.55 37.92 -7.90
N ILE A 314 -34.21 37.95 -7.86
CA ILE A 314 -33.40 39.16 -8.13
C ILE A 314 -33.46 39.54 -9.62
N GLN A 315 -33.49 38.56 -10.52
CA GLN A 315 -33.54 38.79 -11.97
C GLN A 315 -34.92 39.21 -12.50
N GLY A 316 -35.96 39.29 -11.65
CA GLY A 316 -37.32 39.71 -12.06
C GLY A 316 -38.04 38.74 -13.02
N LEU A 317 -37.45 37.57 -13.28
CA LEU A 317 -37.95 36.54 -14.21
C LEU A 317 -38.94 35.60 -13.51
N GLY A 318 -39.95 36.18 -12.85
CA GLY A 318 -40.94 35.44 -12.06
C GLY A 318 -41.83 34.47 -12.85
N SER A 319 -41.80 34.45 -14.18
CA SER A 319 -42.77 33.66 -14.97
C SER A 319 -42.31 33.08 -16.30
N THR A 320 -41.08 33.26 -16.77
CA THR A 320 -40.73 32.86 -18.14
C THR A 320 -39.58 31.85 -18.21
N VAL A 321 -39.95 30.65 -18.63
CA VAL A 321 -39.16 29.50 -19.09
C VAL A 321 -39.15 28.30 -18.13
N HIS A 322 -40.23 27.55 -18.31
CA HIS A 322 -40.50 26.16 -17.91
C HIS A 322 -39.37 25.14 -18.03
N SER A 323 -38.61 25.08 -19.13
CA SER A 323 -38.51 23.71 -19.67
C SER A 323 -37.50 23.52 -20.79
N ALA A 324 -36.24 23.24 -20.44
CA ALA A 324 -35.36 22.52 -21.35
C ALA A 324 -34.55 21.45 -20.61
N ASP A 325 -33.76 21.83 -19.60
CA ASP A 325 -32.89 20.87 -18.90
C ASP A 325 -33.56 20.10 -17.75
N VAL A 326 -34.51 20.71 -17.05
CA VAL A 326 -35.33 20.00 -16.04
C VAL A 326 -36.25 18.95 -16.70
N SER A 327 -36.63 19.16 -17.96
CA SER A 327 -37.59 18.31 -18.69
C SER A 327 -37.08 16.89 -18.91
N ARG A 328 -35.81 16.70 -19.29
CA ARG A 328 -35.31 15.34 -19.63
C ARG A 328 -35.17 14.43 -18.41
N LEU A 329 -34.63 14.96 -17.31
CA LEU A 329 -34.50 14.17 -16.08
C LEU A 329 -35.86 13.94 -15.41
N SER A 330 -36.76 14.94 -15.41
CA SER A 330 -38.11 14.76 -14.87
C SER A 330 -38.96 13.80 -15.70
N THR A 331 -38.84 13.82 -17.03
CA THR A 331 -39.52 12.85 -17.91
C THR A 331 -38.97 11.43 -17.75
N MET A 332 -37.65 11.25 -17.64
CA MET A 332 -37.05 9.95 -17.30
C MET A 332 -37.55 9.43 -15.94
N MET A 333 -37.55 10.28 -14.92
CA MET A 333 -38.05 9.90 -13.59
C MET A 333 -39.54 9.56 -13.64
N ALA A 334 -40.35 10.30 -14.40
CA ALA A 334 -41.77 9.99 -14.61
C ALA A 334 -41.98 8.63 -15.31
N ALA A 335 -41.16 8.31 -16.31
CA ALA A 335 -41.19 7.01 -16.99
C ALA A 335 -40.82 5.86 -16.02
N VAL A 336 -39.78 6.05 -15.19
CA VAL A 336 -39.40 5.08 -14.15
C VAL A 336 -40.54 4.88 -13.15
N HIS A 337 -41.15 5.96 -12.66
CA HIS A 337 -42.31 5.90 -11.77
C HIS A 337 -43.47 5.13 -12.40
N MET A 338 -43.75 5.38 -13.68
CA MET A 338 -44.80 4.67 -14.41
C MET A 338 -44.48 3.16 -14.49
N GLY A 339 -43.23 2.79 -14.79
CA GLY A 339 -42.76 1.40 -14.80
C GLY A 339 -42.87 0.70 -13.44
N ILE A 340 -42.52 1.38 -12.35
CA ILE A 340 -42.69 0.82 -11.00
C ILE A 340 -44.18 0.64 -10.67
N SER A 341 -45.05 1.55 -11.14
CA SER A 341 -46.50 1.43 -10.91
C SER A 341 -47.12 0.20 -11.62
N THR A 342 -46.64 -0.15 -12.82
CA THR A 342 -47.12 -1.34 -13.54
C THR A 342 -46.63 -2.61 -12.87
N MET A 343 -45.40 -2.60 -12.35
CA MET A 343 -44.85 -3.69 -11.53
C MET A 343 -45.68 -3.92 -10.26
N ARG A 344 -46.09 -2.86 -9.57
CA ARG A 344 -46.93 -2.97 -8.36
C ARG A 344 -48.30 -3.60 -8.63
N ARG A 345 -48.90 -3.34 -9.80
CA ARG A 345 -50.22 -3.88 -10.16
C ARG A 345 -50.22 -5.39 -10.44
N ARG A 346 -49.07 -6.01 -10.69
CA ARG A 346 -48.94 -7.45 -11.01
C ARG A 346 -47.89 -8.14 -10.12
N PRO A 347 -48.12 -8.22 -8.80
CA PRO A 347 -47.11 -8.63 -7.81
C PRO A 347 -46.57 -10.05 -8.02
N ILE A 348 -47.42 -10.99 -8.47
CA ILE A 348 -47.00 -12.37 -8.73
C ILE A 348 -46.00 -12.45 -9.88
N ARG A 349 -46.26 -11.72 -10.98
CA ARG A 349 -45.38 -11.72 -12.14
C ARG A 349 -44.03 -11.09 -11.79
N THR A 350 -44.05 -9.98 -11.08
CA THR A 350 -42.82 -9.27 -10.70
C THR A 350 -41.98 -10.06 -9.70
N LEU A 351 -42.61 -10.71 -8.72
CA LEU A 351 -41.93 -11.62 -7.81
C LEU A 351 -41.27 -12.77 -8.57
N LEU A 352 -42.01 -13.43 -9.46
CA LEU A 352 -41.47 -14.56 -10.23
C LEU A 352 -40.29 -14.12 -11.11
N THR A 353 -40.39 -12.97 -11.80
CA THR A 353 -39.27 -12.44 -12.59
C THR A 353 -38.07 -12.05 -11.72
N ALA A 354 -38.30 -11.45 -10.55
CA ALA A 354 -37.22 -11.07 -9.64
C ALA A 354 -36.48 -12.30 -9.11
N VAL A 355 -37.23 -13.33 -8.69
CA VAL A 355 -36.66 -14.62 -8.25
C VAL A 355 -35.87 -15.27 -9.37
N THR A 356 -36.38 -15.29 -10.61
CA THR A 356 -35.64 -15.84 -11.75
C THR A 356 -34.34 -15.06 -12.01
N VAL A 357 -34.36 -13.73 -11.96
CA VAL A 357 -33.15 -12.91 -12.12
C VAL A 357 -32.13 -13.18 -11.01
N VAL A 358 -32.59 -13.30 -9.76
CA VAL A 358 -31.73 -13.65 -8.62
C VAL A 358 -31.12 -15.03 -8.79
N LEU A 359 -31.93 -16.04 -9.15
CA LEU A 359 -31.47 -17.41 -9.41
C LEU A 359 -30.48 -17.47 -10.58
N LEU A 360 -30.77 -16.78 -11.68
CA LEU A 360 -29.89 -16.73 -12.85
C LEU A 360 -28.56 -16.06 -12.49
N THR A 361 -28.59 -14.94 -11.76
CA THR A 361 -27.37 -14.24 -11.31
C THR A 361 -26.57 -15.11 -10.35
N PHE A 362 -27.23 -15.77 -9.40
CA PHE A 362 -26.60 -16.73 -8.49
C PHE A 362 -25.93 -17.86 -9.28
N THR A 363 -26.64 -18.46 -10.24
CA THR A 363 -26.14 -19.56 -11.07
C THR A 363 -24.91 -19.13 -11.88
N ILE A 364 -24.98 -17.97 -12.53
CA ILE A 364 -23.85 -17.38 -13.27
C ILE A 364 -22.67 -17.16 -12.32
N LEU A 365 -22.90 -16.56 -11.14
CA LEU A 365 -21.84 -16.27 -10.18
C LEU A 365 -21.17 -17.55 -9.64
N THR A 366 -21.96 -18.60 -9.38
CA THR A 366 -21.42 -19.89 -8.93
C THR A 366 -20.62 -20.60 -10.00
N PHE A 367 -21.00 -20.49 -11.28
CA PHE A 367 -20.26 -21.15 -12.38
C PHE A 367 -19.10 -20.31 -12.92
N ALA A 368 -19.11 -18.98 -12.76
CA ALA A 368 -18.06 -18.09 -13.27
C ALA A 368 -16.85 -17.92 -12.32
N SER A 369 -16.77 -18.71 -11.23
CA SER A 369 -15.67 -18.59 -10.26
C SER A 369 -14.36 -19.17 -10.80
N PHE A 370 -13.62 -18.36 -11.57
CA PHE A 370 -12.21 -18.58 -11.83
C PHE A 370 -11.41 -17.86 -10.74
N ALA A 371 -10.70 -18.62 -9.91
CA ALA A 371 -9.82 -18.08 -8.88
C ALA A 371 -8.49 -17.65 -9.51
N SER A 372 -8.15 -16.35 -9.41
CA SER A 372 -6.82 -15.85 -9.74
C SER A 372 -5.94 -15.94 -8.50
N GLY A 373 -4.89 -16.76 -8.52
CA GLY A 373 -3.95 -16.89 -7.41
C GLY A 373 -2.60 -16.23 -7.68
N TRP A 374 -1.93 -15.82 -6.61
CA TRP A 374 -0.54 -15.38 -6.68
C TRP A 374 0.38 -16.61 -6.67
N GLY A 375 1.31 -16.71 -7.62
CA GLY A 375 2.17 -17.89 -7.68
C GLY A 375 3.32 -17.78 -8.65
N ASN A 376 4.17 -18.80 -8.63
CA ASN A 376 5.27 -18.92 -9.56
C ASN A 376 4.74 -19.36 -10.92
N ARG A 377 4.83 -18.48 -11.91
CA ARG A 377 4.56 -18.83 -13.31
C ARG A 377 5.65 -19.76 -13.80
N ARG A 378 5.29 -21.00 -14.10
CA ARG A 378 6.19 -21.98 -14.70
C ARG A 378 5.98 -21.96 -16.21
N THR A 379 7.07 -21.86 -16.95
CA THR A 379 7.08 -21.97 -18.39
C THR A 379 8.12 -23.01 -18.75
N GLU A 380 7.71 -24.05 -19.46
CA GLU A 380 8.62 -25.06 -20.00
C GLU A 380 9.42 -24.42 -21.14
N VAL A 381 10.74 -24.33 -20.98
CA VAL A 381 11.65 -23.74 -21.99
C VAL A 381 12.28 -24.83 -22.87
N GLY A 382 12.26 -26.09 -22.42
CA GLY A 382 12.83 -27.24 -23.13
C GLY A 382 13.67 -28.13 -22.21
N PRO A 383 14.18 -29.26 -22.73
CA PRO A 383 15.01 -30.18 -21.96
C PRO A 383 16.35 -29.54 -21.59
N MET A 384 16.75 -29.64 -20.33
CA MET A 384 18.08 -29.22 -19.87
C MET A 384 19.09 -30.35 -20.11
N SER A 385 20.26 -30.01 -20.66
CA SER A 385 21.41 -30.92 -20.76
C SER A 385 22.45 -30.60 -19.67
N GLY A 386 23.08 -31.64 -19.11
CA GLY A 386 24.06 -31.56 -18.03
C GLY A 386 23.45 -31.64 -16.62
N PRO A 387 24.25 -31.38 -15.58
CA PRO A 387 23.79 -31.50 -14.18
C PRO A 387 22.67 -30.50 -13.85
N PRO A 388 21.75 -30.86 -12.93
CA PRO A 388 20.67 -29.98 -12.48
C PRO A 388 21.23 -28.66 -11.96
N ARG A 389 20.70 -27.54 -12.45
CA ARG A 389 21.14 -26.20 -12.05
C ARG A 389 19.98 -25.22 -12.08
N LEU A 390 20.01 -24.29 -11.13
CA LEU A 390 19.07 -23.18 -11.05
C LEU A 390 19.80 -21.89 -11.43
N MET A 391 19.29 -21.17 -12.43
CA MET A 391 19.76 -19.83 -12.76
C MET A 391 18.75 -18.81 -12.25
N ILE A 392 19.16 -18.04 -11.25
CA ILE A 392 18.40 -16.88 -10.77
C ILE A 392 18.82 -15.68 -11.61
N ARG A 393 17.87 -15.09 -12.34
CA ARG A 393 18.11 -13.88 -13.13
C ARG A 393 16.86 -13.00 -13.15
N HIS A 394 17.07 -11.70 -13.32
CA HIS A 394 15.95 -10.81 -13.63
C HIS A 394 15.39 -11.16 -15.02
N PRO A 395 14.06 -11.11 -15.24
CA PRO A 395 13.46 -11.42 -16.55
C PRO A 395 14.06 -10.62 -17.69
N PHE A 396 14.39 -9.35 -17.44
CA PHE A 396 14.99 -8.41 -18.40
C PHE A 396 16.53 -8.39 -18.38
N TRP A 397 17.20 -9.36 -17.74
CA TRP A 397 18.67 -9.40 -17.63
C TRP A 397 19.29 -8.13 -17.03
N THR A 398 18.53 -7.41 -16.20
CA THR A 398 19.05 -6.26 -15.46
C THR A 398 19.90 -6.72 -14.28
N ARG A 399 20.67 -5.79 -13.69
CA ARG A 399 21.51 -6.09 -12.53
C ARG A 399 20.64 -6.57 -11.37
N ILE A 400 21.07 -7.66 -10.76
CA ILE A 400 20.62 -8.07 -9.44
C ILE A 400 21.58 -7.43 -8.43
N HIS A 401 21.05 -6.95 -7.31
CA HIS A 401 21.87 -6.28 -6.31
C HIS A 401 22.64 -7.33 -5.49
N GLU A 402 23.91 -7.01 -5.19
CA GLU A 402 24.95 -7.95 -4.78
C GLU A 402 24.57 -8.76 -3.53
N GLU A 403 23.85 -8.13 -2.60
CA GLU A 403 23.32 -8.76 -1.39
C GLU A 403 22.39 -9.97 -1.62
N ILE A 404 21.78 -10.15 -2.81
CA ILE A 404 21.07 -11.42 -3.07
C ILE A 404 22.04 -12.59 -2.96
N TYR A 405 23.28 -12.42 -3.42
CA TYR A 405 24.27 -13.47 -3.34
C TYR A 405 24.49 -13.90 -1.89
N GLU A 406 24.70 -12.96 -0.97
CA GLU A 406 24.91 -13.26 0.45
C GLU A 406 23.70 -14.00 1.08
N VAL A 407 22.48 -13.56 0.75
CA VAL A 407 21.25 -14.18 1.26
C VAL A 407 21.08 -15.61 0.71
N VAL A 408 21.27 -15.78 -0.61
CA VAL A 408 21.07 -17.06 -1.29
C VAL A 408 22.18 -18.05 -0.94
N ASP A 409 23.43 -17.59 -0.86
CA ASP A 409 24.57 -18.39 -0.42
C ASP A 409 24.36 -18.86 1.01
N GLY A 410 24.04 -17.94 1.94
CA GLY A 410 23.70 -18.25 3.33
C GLY A 410 22.56 -19.26 3.47
N TYR A 411 21.46 -19.06 2.74
CA TYR A 411 20.31 -19.96 2.77
C TYR A 411 20.63 -21.36 2.23
N LEU A 412 21.48 -21.45 1.20
CA LEU A 412 21.82 -22.71 0.52
C LEU A 412 23.08 -23.39 1.05
N ILE A 413 23.67 -22.90 2.16
CA ILE A 413 24.80 -23.56 2.81
C ILE A 413 24.49 -25.03 3.08
N GLY A 414 25.33 -25.92 2.54
CA GLY A 414 25.19 -27.37 2.66
C GLY A 414 24.14 -28.01 1.72
N GLN A 415 23.43 -27.22 0.91
CA GLN A 415 22.43 -27.71 -0.06
C GLN A 415 22.87 -27.52 -1.51
N ALA A 416 23.47 -26.37 -1.83
CA ALA A 416 23.92 -26.06 -3.18
C ALA A 416 25.10 -25.08 -3.17
N GLN A 417 25.94 -25.16 -4.20
CA GLN A 417 26.99 -24.17 -4.44
C GLN A 417 26.41 -22.98 -5.21
N VAL A 418 26.50 -21.79 -4.64
CA VAL A 418 26.05 -20.55 -5.28
C VAL A 418 27.22 -19.90 -6.00
N VAL A 419 27.07 -19.70 -7.31
CA VAL A 419 28.12 -19.11 -8.16
C VAL A 419 27.60 -17.81 -8.76
N PRO A 420 28.15 -16.63 -8.38
CA PRO A 420 27.74 -15.36 -8.98
C PRO A 420 28.17 -15.32 -10.45
N ARG A 421 27.29 -14.79 -11.29
CA ARG A 421 27.58 -14.53 -12.71
C ARG A 421 27.46 -13.05 -12.98
N TYR A 422 28.46 -12.48 -13.63
CA TYR A 422 28.50 -11.06 -13.98
C TYR A 422 28.25 -10.90 -15.47
N TRP A 423 27.40 -9.94 -15.84
CA TRP A 423 27.15 -9.56 -17.22
C TRP A 423 26.86 -8.06 -17.31
N VAL A 424 26.98 -7.52 -18.51
CA VAL A 424 26.61 -6.13 -18.79
C VAL A 424 25.09 -6.03 -18.90
N ALA A 425 24.47 -5.59 -17.82
CA ALA A 425 23.05 -5.27 -17.79
C ALA A 425 22.80 -3.84 -18.29
N GLN A 426 21.85 -3.68 -19.21
CA GLN A 426 21.44 -2.42 -19.81
C GLN A 426 20.10 -1.96 -19.23
N SER A 427 19.95 -0.66 -19.00
CA SER A 427 18.66 -0.06 -18.65
C SER A 427 17.83 0.22 -19.92
N ALA A 428 16.51 0.23 -19.78
CA ALA A 428 15.62 0.56 -20.90
C ALA A 428 15.88 1.97 -21.46
N SER A 429 16.24 2.92 -20.60
CA SER A 429 16.64 4.28 -20.98
C SER A 429 17.92 4.31 -21.80
N GLU A 430 18.92 3.50 -21.45
CA GLU A 430 20.15 3.35 -22.24
C GLU A 430 19.82 2.79 -23.62
N VAL A 431 19.06 1.69 -23.68
CA VAL A 431 18.66 1.06 -24.95
C VAL A 431 17.87 2.04 -25.84
N ALA A 432 16.94 2.80 -25.26
CA ALA A 432 16.18 3.83 -25.99
C ALA A 432 17.08 4.96 -26.51
N GLY A 433 18.03 5.44 -25.69
CA GLY A 433 19.01 6.44 -26.08
C GLY A 433 19.88 5.98 -27.26
N TYR A 434 20.38 4.74 -27.21
CA TYR A 434 21.16 4.18 -28.32
C TYR A 434 20.35 4.03 -29.60
N ARG A 435 19.09 3.58 -29.50
CA ARG A 435 18.18 3.48 -30.64
C ARG A 435 17.92 4.86 -31.26
N SER A 436 17.67 5.89 -30.45
CA SER A 436 17.46 7.26 -30.94
C SER A 436 18.71 7.86 -31.60
N ALA A 437 19.90 7.46 -31.15
CA ALA A 437 21.17 7.91 -31.70
C ALA A 437 21.65 7.08 -32.90
N ASN A 438 20.89 6.05 -33.33
CA ASN A 438 21.28 5.06 -34.33
C ASN A 438 22.68 4.44 -34.07
N ARG A 439 23.01 4.19 -32.80
CA ARG A 439 24.30 3.62 -32.38
C ARG A 439 24.14 2.16 -31.97
N VAL A 440 25.05 1.30 -32.44
CA VAL A 440 25.18 -0.08 -31.96
C VAL A 440 26.03 -0.06 -30.69
N MET A 441 25.51 -0.57 -29.58
CA MET A 441 26.24 -0.60 -28.31
C MET A 441 27.13 -1.84 -28.23
N LYS A 442 28.31 -1.78 -28.86
CA LYS A 442 29.42 -2.68 -28.51
C LYS A 442 30.24 -1.99 -27.44
N ILE A 443 30.25 -2.55 -26.22
CA ILE A 443 31.20 -2.07 -25.21
C ILE A 443 32.57 -2.61 -25.62
N LEU A 444 33.50 -1.71 -25.89
CA LEU A 444 34.84 -2.01 -26.32
C LEU A 444 35.78 -1.67 -25.16
N VAL A 445 36.54 -2.66 -24.69
CA VAL A 445 37.65 -2.44 -23.77
C VAL A 445 38.87 -2.12 -24.60
N THR A 446 39.61 -1.10 -24.19
CA THR A 446 40.90 -0.78 -24.80
C THR A 446 42.00 -0.78 -23.75
N ASP A 447 43.23 -1.08 -24.14
CA ASP A 447 44.38 -0.89 -23.26
C ASP A 447 44.61 0.61 -22.96
N GLY A 448 45.41 0.92 -21.96
CA GLY A 448 45.68 2.31 -21.55
C GLY A 448 46.32 3.20 -22.62
N LYS A 449 46.76 2.61 -23.75
CA LYS A 449 47.33 3.32 -24.91
C LYS A 449 46.38 3.39 -26.11
N GLY A 450 45.23 2.71 -26.05
CA GLY A 450 44.27 2.65 -27.15
C GLY A 450 44.61 1.65 -28.25
N GLU A 451 45.68 0.88 -28.14
CA GLU A 451 46.25 0.08 -29.25
C GLU A 451 45.52 -1.25 -29.47
N ARG A 452 44.97 -1.84 -28.39
CA ARG A 452 44.21 -3.09 -28.45
C ARG A 452 42.79 -2.86 -28.03
N MET A 453 41.86 -2.98 -28.96
CA MET A 453 40.43 -2.83 -28.72
C MET A 453 39.71 -4.18 -28.86
N VAL A 454 39.01 -4.62 -27.82
CA VAL A 454 38.27 -5.89 -27.79
C VAL A 454 36.85 -5.65 -27.30
N SER A 455 35.87 -6.34 -27.89
CA SER A 455 34.49 -6.33 -27.39
C SER A 455 34.43 -6.98 -26.00
N VAL A 456 33.75 -6.34 -25.04
CA VAL A 456 33.49 -6.93 -23.71
C VAL A 456 32.83 -8.30 -23.85
N ALA A 457 31.95 -8.49 -24.84
CA ALA A 457 31.33 -9.79 -25.08
C ALA A 457 32.36 -10.89 -25.42
N ALA A 458 33.41 -10.55 -26.19
CA ALA A 458 34.49 -11.47 -26.51
C ALA A 458 35.38 -11.74 -25.28
N LEU A 459 35.56 -10.74 -24.42
CA LEU A 459 36.41 -10.82 -23.22
C LEU A 459 35.77 -11.69 -22.12
N VAL A 460 34.44 -11.76 -22.06
CA VAL A 460 33.68 -12.56 -21.08
C VAL A 460 33.19 -13.89 -21.70
N GLY A 461 33.67 -14.26 -22.89
CA GLY A 461 33.32 -15.53 -23.55
C GLY A 461 31.85 -15.66 -23.96
N LEU A 462 31.14 -14.54 -24.14
CA LEU A 462 29.75 -14.47 -24.59
C LEU A 462 29.64 -14.24 -26.11
N ASP A 463 30.75 -13.98 -26.79
CA ASP A 463 30.84 -13.90 -28.24
C ASP A 463 31.01 -15.32 -28.80
N ILE A 464 29.90 -15.94 -29.18
CA ILE A 464 29.90 -17.19 -29.96
C ILE A 464 30.12 -16.78 -31.41
N ARG A 465 31.38 -16.64 -31.80
CA ARG A 465 31.75 -16.67 -33.23
C ARG A 465 31.91 -18.10 -33.69
#